data_AF-A0A9D0G8N1-F1
#
_entry.id   AF-A0A9D0G8N1-F1
#
_cell.length_a   1.000
_cell.length_b   1.000
_cell.length_c   1.000
_cell.angle_alpha   90.00
_cell.angle_beta   90.00
_cell.angle_gamma   90.00
#
_symmetry.space_group_name_H-M   'P 1'
#
loop_
_entity.id
_entity.type
_entity.pdbx_description
1 polymer ?
#
loop_
_entity_poly.entity_id
_entity_poly.type
_entity_poly.pdbx_seq_one_letter_code
_entity_poly.pdbx_strand_id
1 'polypeptide(L)' 'MTWLGTAFRFVILLSLLASWLGILIPAFPAPTVMWALTLLYGLSAGFGTLGAICFGVITVLTIF' A
#
# COMPACT_ATOMS: atom_id res chain seq x y z
N MET A 1 6.87 -18.37 -11.40
CA MET A 1 6.45 -17.58 -10.22
C MET A 1 6.52 -18.50 -9.02
N THR A 2 7.34 -18.18 -8.01
CA THR A 2 7.39 -18.98 -6.78
C THR A 2 6.15 -18.71 -5.94
N TRP A 3 5.62 -19.74 -5.26
CA TRP A 3 4.45 -19.61 -4.38
C TRP A 3 4.64 -18.50 -3.32
N LEU A 4 5.88 -18.31 -2.87
CA LEU A 4 6.28 -17.26 -1.92
C LEU A 4 6.01 -15.83 -2.45
N GLY A 5 6.29 -15.56 -3.73
CA GLY A 5 6.05 -14.23 -4.30
C GLY A 5 4.56 -13.90 -4.41
N THR A 6 3.73 -14.90 -4.72
CA THR A 6 2.27 -14.74 -4.76
C THR A 6 1.71 -14.52 -3.36
N ALA A 7 2.11 -15.34 -2.38
CA ALA A 7 1.70 -15.19 -0.99
C ALA A 7 2.07 -13.81 -0.41
N PHE A 8 3.30 -13.34 -0.68
CA PHE A 8 3.77 -12.03 -0.25
C PHE A 8 2.90 -10.88 -0.77
N ARG A 9 2.57 -10.89 -2.07
CA ARG A 9 1.69 -9.88 -2.68
C ARG A 9 0.28 -9.94 -2.10
N PHE A 10 -0.26 -11.14 -1.85
CA PHE A 10 -1.56 -11.31 -1.21
C PHE A 10 -1.60 -10.71 0.19
N VAL A 11 -0.54 -10.94 0.99
CA VAL A 11 -0.42 -10.35 2.32
C VAL A 11 -0.40 -8.82 2.24
N ILE A 12 0.37 -8.23 1.32
CA ILE A 12 0.41 -6.77 1.14
C ILE A 12 -0.99 -6.22 0.79
N LEU A 13 -1.71 -6.86 -0.13
CA LEU A 13 -3.06 -6.43 -0.51
C LEU A 13 -4.05 -6.53 0.65
N LEU A 14 -3.97 -7.60 1.46
CA LEU A 14 -4.76 -7.75 2.68
C LEU A 14 -4.44 -6.67 3.72
N SER A 15 -3.15 -6.39 3.92
CA SER A 15 -2.72 -5.31 4.81
C SER A 15 -3.17 -3.93 4.31
N LEU A 16 -3.20 -3.73 2.98
CA LEU A 16 -3.73 -2.52 2.36
C LEU A 16 -5.22 -2.39 2.66
N LEU A 17 -6.00 -3.47 2.54
CA LEU A 17 -7.41 -3.44 2.92
C LEU A 17 -7.60 -3.16 4.42
N ALA A 18 -6.75 -3.73 5.27
CA ALA A 18 -6.80 -3.51 6.71
C ALA A 18 -6.44 -2.06 7.11
N SER A 19 -5.52 -1.40 6.40
CA SER A 19 -5.15 -0.01 6.70
C SER A 19 -6.29 0.98 6.42
N TRP A 20 -7.25 0.63 5.55
CA TRP A 20 -8.50 1.41 5.39
C TRP A 20 -9.35 1.41 6.64
N LEU A 21 -9.44 0.27 7.35
CA LEU A 21 -10.11 0.22 8.65
C LEU A 21 -9.36 1.03 9.71
N GLY A 22 -8.02 1.13 9.56
CA GLY A 22 -7.18 1.99 10.39
C GLY A 22 -7.54 3.47 10.34
N ILE A 23 -8.21 3.96 9.28
CA ILE A 23 -8.71 5.35 9.20
C ILE A 23 -9.72 5.64 10.31
N LEU A 24 -10.46 4.63 10.78
CA LEU A 24 -11.43 4.79 11.86
C LEU A 24 -10.78 4.95 13.24
N ILE A 25 -9.47 4.71 13.35
CA ILE A 25 -8.71 4.80 14.60
C ILE A 25 -7.91 6.12 14.58
N PRO A 26 -8.30 7.15 15.36
CA PRO A 26 -7.69 8.48 15.27
C PRO A 26 -6.18 8.54 15.55
N ALA A 27 -5.66 7.59 16.34
CA ALA A 27 -4.23 7.51 16.68
C ALA A 27 -3.41 6.69 15.66
N PHE A 28 -4.06 6.07 14.68
CA PHE A 28 -3.38 5.22 13.70
C PHE A 28 -3.06 6.03 12.44
N PRO A 29 -1.79 6.12 12.03
CA PRO A 29 -1.38 6.87 10.84
C PRO A 29 -1.71 6.07 9.57
N ALA A 30 -3.00 5.92 9.28
CA ALA A 30 -3.50 5.12 8.16
C ALA A 30 -2.91 5.53 6.80
N PRO A 31 -2.79 6.82 6.44
CA PRO A 31 -2.19 7.25 5.18
C PRO A 31 -0.74 6.80 5.03
N THR A 32 0.07 6.92 6.11
CA THR A 32 1.46 6.49 6.12
C THR A 32 1.62 4.98 5.94
N VAL A 33 0.73 4.20 6.56
CA VAL A 33 0.72 2.74 6.41
C VAL A 33 0.29 2.35 4.99
N MET A 34 -0.73 3.00 4.44
CA MET A 34 -1.14 2.80 3.04
C MET A 34 0.02 3.13 2.09
N TRP A 35 0.69 4.25 2.28
CA TRP A 35 1.85 4.67 1.49
C TRP A 35 2.94 3.60 1.48
N ALA A 36 3.35 3.11 2.65
CA ALA A 36 4.40 2.11 2.77
C ALA A 36 4.01 0.78 2.08
N LEU A 37 2.75 0.35 2.24
CA LEU A 37 2.25 -0.88 1.63
C LEU A 37 2.12 -0.76 0.11
N THR A 38 1.69 0.40 -0.41
CA THR A 38 1.65 0.66 -1.86
C THR A 38 3.05 0.68 -2.46
N LEU A 39 4.05 1.24 -1.76
CA LEU A 39 5.45 1.18 -2.18
C LEU A 39 5.96 -0.27 -2.24
N LEU A 40 5.73 -1.05 -1.18
CA LEU A 40 6.12 -2.47 -1.12
C LEU A 40 5.44 -3.31 -2.22
N TYR A 41 4.16 -3.04 -2.50
CA TYR A 41 3.45 -3.67 -3.60
C TYR A 41 4.08 -3.32 -4.94
N GLY A 42 4.33 -2.03 -5.21
CA GLY A 42 4.91 -1.57 -6.47
C GLY A 42 6.35 -2.06 -6.68
N LEU A 43 7.16 -2.17 -5.62
CA LEU A 43 8.50 -2.76 -5.70
C LEU A 43 8.46 -4.26 -6.01
N SER A 44 7.48 -4.99 -5.48
CA SER A 44 7.39 -6.45 -5.64
C SER A 44 6.61 -6.90 -6.88
N ALA A 45 5.63 -6.13 -7.33
CA ALA A 45 4.77 -6.43 -8.48
C ALA A 45 5.10 -5.61 -9.74
N GLY A 46 5.86 -4.53 -9.57
CA GLY A 46 6.09 -3.51 -10.60
C GLY A 46 5.03 -2.41 -10.54
N PHE A 47 5.46 -1.17 -10.79
CA PHE A 47 4.54 -0.04 -10.98
C PHE A 47 4.10 0.05 -12.44
N GLY A 48 2.83 -0.23 -12.71
CA GLY A 48 2.18 0.27 -13.92
C GLY A 48 1.90 1.79 -13.80
N THR A 49 1.54 2.44 -14.91
CA THR A 49 1.25 3.88 -14.95
C THR A 49 0.24 4.33 -13.89
N LEU A 50 -0.87 3.59 -13.75
CA LEU A 50 -1.89 3.87 -12.73
C LEU A 50 -1.39 3.65 -11.31
N GLY A 51 -0.57 2.61 -11.09
CA GLY A 51 0.02 2.34 -9.78
C GLY A 51 0.96 3.44 -9.32
N ALA A 52 1.78 3.97 -10.24
CA ALA A 52 2.68 5.08 -9.96
C ALA A 52 1.91 6.38 -9.65
N ILE A 53 0.84 6.65 -10.39
CA ILE A 53 -0.05 7.80 -10.13
C ILE A 53 -0.70 7.67 -8.76
N CYS A 54 -1.30 6.51 -8.43
CA CYS A 54 -1.89 6.27 -7.12
C CYS A 54 -0.87 6.42 -5.99
N PHE A 55 0.34 5.90 -6.17
CA PHE A 55 1.42 6.07 -5.20
C PHE A 55 1.81 7.54 -5.02
N GLY A 56 1.89 8.31 -6.11
CA GLY A 56 2.13 9.76 -6.07
C GLY A 56 1.04 10.50 -5.28
N VAL A 57 -0.24 10.20 -5.51
CA VAL A 57 -1.36 10.78 -4.77
C VAL A 57 -1.27 10.45 -3.28
N ILE A 58 -1.06 9.18 -2.93
CA ILE A 58 -0.93 8.76 -1.53
C ILE A 58 0.28 9.43 -0.87
N THR A 59 1.39 9.61 -1.60
CA THR A 59 2.57 10.31 -1.11
C THR A 59 2.26 11.76 -0.75
N VAL A 60 1.56 12.48 -1.62
CA VAL A 60 1.14 13.87 -1.34
C VAL A 60 0.21 13.92 -0.12
N LEU A 61 -0.77 13.02 -0.05
CA LEU A 61 -1.72 12.92 1.07
C LEU A 61 -1.09 12.47 2.40
N THR A 62 0.11 11.89 2.37
CA THR A 62 0.83 11.45 3.57
C THR A 62 1.73 12.54 4.12
N ILE A 63 2.23 13.42 3.25
CA ILE A 63 3.14 14.52 3.62
C ILE A 63 2.35 15.75 4.11
N PHE A 64 1.16 15.99 3.55
CA PHE A 64 0.23 17.05 3.96
C PHE A 64 -0.71 16.57 5.07
#